data_AF-A0A368G3C6-F1
#
_entry.id   AF-A0A368G3C6-F1
#
_cell.length_a   1.000
_cell.length_b   1.000
_cell.length_c   1.000
_cell.angle_alpha   90.00
_cell.angle_beta   90.00
_cell.angle_gamma   90.00
#
_symmetry.space_group_name_H-M   'P 1'
#
loop_
_entity.id
_entity.type
_entity.pdbx_description
1 polymer ?
#
loop_
_entity_poly.entity_id
_entity_poly.type
_entity_poly.pdbx_seq_one_letter_code
_entity_poly.pdbx_strand_id
1 'polypeptide(L)'
;MQCFRPHFSYYESHLIGCAVGRVGVRFDDIIELSGKHFKCIQEDEGILKLNPVGIDELSCKMDNQTYSHLANWTDTSRAAQMSCMYGHLKKTGCLVAERSIPIGQEVQISNGCVFLCHPQTNVYICDRKLGNWTIEEGGDLAKATARKFSL
;
A
#
# COMPACT_ATOMS: atom_id res chain seq x y z
N MET A 1 1.19 19.09 -5.48
CA MET A 1 0.58 17.74 -5.38
C MET A 1 -0.01 17.38 -6.73
N GLN A 2 0.35 16.21 -7.27
CA GLN A 2 -0.33 15.62 -8.42
C GLN A 2 -1.09 14.39 -7.92
N CYS A 3 -2.39 14.32 -8.20
CA CYS A 3 -3.22 13.17 -7.89
C CYS A 3 -3.28 12.28 -9.12
N PHE A 4 -2.86 11.02 -8.98
CA PHE A 4 -2.96 10.03 -10.04
C PHE A 4 -4.20 9.16 -9.78
N ARG A 5 -4.87 8.74 -10.87
CA ARG A 5 -5.97 7.78 -10.83
C ARG A 5 -5.50 6.46 -11.44
N PRO A 6 -4.92 5.52 -10.67
CA PRO A 6 -4.29 4.35 -11.24
C PRO A 6 -5.33 3.30 -11.65
N HIS A 7 -6.45 3.20 -10.93
CA HIS A 7 -7.62 2.36 -11.27
C HIS A 7 -8.93 3.03 -10.83
N PHE A 8 -10.06 2.59 -11.38
CA PHE A 8 -11.38 3.27 -11.36
C PHE A 8 -11.93 3.70 -9.99
N SER A 9 -11.36 3.27 -8.87
CA SER A 9 -11.90 3.46 -7.51
C SER A 9 -10.99 4.20 -6.51
N TYR A 10 -9.76 4.63 -6.84
CA TYR A 10 -8.90 5.32 -5.86
C TYR A 10 -7.97 6.40 -6.47
N TYR A 11 -7.57 7.35 -5.61
CA TYR A 11 -6.60 8.41 -5.92
C TYR A 11 -5.38 8.27 -5.00
N GLU A 12 -4.20 8.47 -5.56
CA GLU A 12 -2.94 8.51 -4.81
C GLU A 12 -2.26 9.86 -5.04
N SER A 13 -1.80 10.50 -3.97
CA SER A 13 -1.01 11.73 -4.03
C SER A 13 0.45 11.41 -3.82
N HIS A 14 1.28 11.79 -4.77
CA HIS A 14 2.74 11.63 -4.66
C HIS A 14 3.41 12.97 -4.39
N LEU A 15 4.36 12.97 -3.46
CA LEU A 15 5.23 14.10 -3.18
C LEU A 15 6.60 13.83 -3.80
N ILE A 16 7.02 14.73 -4.69
CA ILE A 16 8.38 14.72 -5.24
C ILE A 16 9.30 15.32 -4.19
N GLY A 17 10.32 14.56 -3.80
CA GLY A 17 11.30 15.01 -2.82
C GLY A 17 12.62 15.47 -3.44
N CYS A 18 13.14 14.72 -4.41
CA CYS A 18 14.41 14.99 -5.06
C CYS A 18 14.22 15.12 -6.58
N ALA A 19 15.23 15.63 -7.29
CA ALA A 19 15.21 15.72 -8.74
C ALA A 19 16.57 15.39 -9.34
N VAL A 20 16.56 14.66 -10.46
CA VAL A 20 17.75 14.35 -11.28
C VAL A 20 17.50 14.85 -12.69
N GLY A 21 18.13 15.97 -13.05
CA GLY A 21 17.85 16.64 -14.31
C GLY A 21 16.38 17.08 -14.41
N ARG A 22 15.60 16.43 -15.30
CA ARG A 22 14.15 16.68 -15.48
C ARG A 22 13.25 15.64 -14.81
N VAL A 23 13.82 14.65 -14.14
CA VAL A 23 13.07 13.56 -13.50
C VAL A 23 12.90 13.87 -12.02
N GLY A 24 11.65 13.93 -11.54
CA GLY A 24 11.34 14.00 -10.12
C GLY A 24 11.39 12.62 -9.48
N VAL A 25 12.04 12.52 -8.33
CA VAL A 25 12.12 11.31 -7.48
C VAL A 25 11.24 11.54 -6.27
N ARG A 26 10.35 10.60 -5.96
CA ARG A 26 9.46 10.76 -4.79
C ARG A 26 10.24 10.60 -3.50
N PHE A 27 9.66 11.08 -2.42
CA PHE A 27 10.16 10.81 -1.10
C PHE A 27 10.24 9.28 -0.86
N ASP A 28 11.34 8.81 -0.28
CA ASP A 28 11.67 7.39 -0.03
C ASP A 28 11.83 6.49 -1.26
N ASP A 29 11.59 6.97 -2.48
CA ASP A 29 11.83 6.20 -3.70
C ASP A 29 13.33 5.96 -3.92
N ILE A 30 13.66 4.76 -4.39
CA ILE A 30 15.00 4.39 -4.84
C ILE A 30 15.05 4.42 -6.38
N ILE A 31 16.09 5.04 -6.92
CA ILE A 31 16.39 5.11 -8.35
C ILE A 31 17.74 4.49 -8.66
N GLU A 32 17.90 4.02 -9.90
CA GLU A 32 19.17 3.55 -10.43
C GLU A 32 19.78 4.61 -11.35
N LEU A 33 21.02 5.02 -11.06
CA LEU A 33 21.82 5.94 -11.87
C LEU A 33 23.18 5.32 -12.14
N SER A 34 23.49 5.05 -13.40
CA SER A 34 24.79 4.50 -13.83
C SER A 34 25.20 3.22 -13.06
N GLY A 35 24.24 2.32 -12.80
CA GLY A 35 24.47 1.05 -12.09
C GLY A 35 24.59 1.18 -10.55
N LYS A 36 24.33 2.36 -10.00
CA LYS A 36 24.28 2.61 -8.54
C LYS A 36 22.87 2.98 -8.12
N HIS A 37 22.50 2.60 -6.91
CA HIS A 37 21.18 2.89 -6.33
C HIS A 37 21.25 4.10 -5.41
N PHE A 38 20.26 4.99 -5.51
CA PHE A 38 20.14 6.19 -4.69
C PHE A 38 18.72 6.32 -4.16
N LYS A 39 18.57 6.66 -2.89
CA LYS A 39 17.29 6.89 -2.23
C LYS A 39 17.11 8.38 -1.93
N CYS A 40 15.92 8.91 -2.18
CA CYS A 40 15.60 10.28 -1.77
C CYS A 40 15.19 10.30 -0.30
N ILE A 41 16.05 10.84 0.57
CA ILE A 41 15.82 10.90 2.01
C ILE A 41 15.88 12.34 2.52
N GLN A 42 15.16 12.61 3.60
CA GLN A 42 15.24 13.88 4.33
C GLN A 42 16.40 13.82 5.32
N GLU A 43 17.38 14.70 5.16
CA GLU A 43 18.42 14.94 6.15
C GLU A 43 17.93 15.93 7.22
N ASP A 44 18.81 16.23 8.17
CA ASP A 44 18.57 17.24 9.19
C ASP A 44 18.17 18.59 8.57
N GLU A 45 17.35 19.35 9.29
CA GLU A 45 16.81 20.65 8.88
C GLU A 45 15.83 20.61 7.69
N GLY A 46 15.38 19.41 7.30
CA GLY A 46 14.30 19.23 6.34
C GLY A 46 14.73 19.24 4.87
N ILE A 47 16.03 19.20 4.60
CA ILE A 47 16.61 19.17 3.26
C ILE A 47 16.52 17.75 2.68
N LEU A 48 16.04 17.61 1.44
CA LEU A 48 15.95 16.34 0.73
C LEU A 48 17.18 16.12 -0.15
N LYS A 49 17.82 14.95 -0.04
CA LYS A 49 18.98 14.57 -0.85
C LYS A 49 18.91 13.13 -1.35
N LEU A 50 19.57 12.88 -2.48
CA LEU A 50 19.76 11.54 -3.02
C LEU A 50 21.02 10.93 -2.41
N ASN A 51 20.83 9.95 -1.54
CA ASN A 51 21.93 9.27 -0.87
C ASN A 51 22.13 7.87 -1.45
N PRO A 52 23.38 7.44 -1.66
CA PRO A 52 23.66 6.11 -2.20
C PRO A 52 23.20 5.03 -1.21
N VAL A 53 22.58 3.97 -1.72
CA VAL A 53 22.07 2.86 -0.91
C VAL A 53 22.61 1.51 -1.39
N GLY A 54 22.70 0.57 -0.46
CA GLY A 54 23.09 -0.81 -0.71
C GLY A 54 21.96 -1.63 -1.34
N ILE A 55 22.30 -2.85 -1.75
CA ILE A 55 21.35 -3.82 -2.35
C ILE A 55 20.32 -4.29 -1.31
N ASP A 56 20.73 -4.28 -0.05
CA ASP A 56 19.96 -4.59 1.14
C ASP A 56 18.74 -3.66 1.33
N GLU A 57 18.84 -2.38 0.96
CA GLU A 57 17.71 -1.44 0.95
C GLU A 57 16.70 -1.73 -0.18
N LEU A 58 17.06 -2.52 -1.20
CA LEU A 58 16.15 -2.90 -2.28
C LEU A 58 15.19 -4.02 -1.88
N SER A 59 15.43 -4.65 -0.73
CA SER A 59 14.63 -5.75 -0.19
C SER A 59 13.45 -5.23 0.61
N CYS A 60 12.33 -5.93 0.58
CA CYS A 60 11.11 -5.55 1.27
C CYS A 60 10.93 -6.40 2.52
N LYS A 61 10.47 -5.78 3.62
CA LYS A 61 10.15 -6.48 4.86
C LYS A 61 8.64 -6.53 5.06
N MET A 62 8.07 -7.72 5.24
CA MET A 62 6.65 -7.93 5.53
C MET A 62 6.50 -9.13 6.45
N ASP A 63 5.73 -8.99 7.53
CA ASP A 63 5.37 -10.06 8.46
C ASP A 63 6.58 -10.92 8.91
N ASN A 64 7.66 -10.23 9.31
CA ASN A 64 8.95 -10.80 9.75
C ASN A 64 9.73 -11.60 8.67
N GLN A 65 9.30 -11.53 7.41
CA GLN A 65 10.01 -12.06 6.26
C GLN A 65 10.68 -10.94 5.46
N THR A 66 11.80 -11.26 4.83
CA THR A 66 12.50 -10.35 3.91
C THR A 66 12.43 -10.93 2.51
N TYR A 67 11.92 -10.14 1.57
CA TYR A 67 11.78 -10.48 0.16
C TYR A 67 12.82 -9.72 -0.64
N SER A 68 13.57 -10.42 -1.49
CA SER A 68 14.55 -9.77 -2.37
C SER A 68 13.88 -8.87 -3.40
N HIS A 69 14.64 -7.93 -3.96
CA HIS A 69 14.19 -7.14 -5.10
C HIS A 69 13.67 -8.04 -6.24
N LEU A 70 12.56 -7.64 -6.86
CA LEU A 70 11.83 -8.36 -7.91
C LEU A 70 11.19 -9.68 -7.49
N ALA A 71 11.25 -10.06 -6.20
CA ALA A 71 10.53 -11.21 -5.71
C ALA A 71 9.02 -10.99 -5.85
N ASN A 72 8.32 -12.04 -6.27
CA ASN A 72 6.86 -12.09 -6.31
C ASN A 72 6.39 -13.23 -5.41
N TRP A 73 5.32 -13.02 -4.66
CA TRP A 73 4.73 -14.05 -3.82
C TRP A 73 3.23 -13.85 -3.68
N THR A 74 2.55 -14.87 -3.18
CA THR A 74 1.13 -14.78 -2.83
C THR A 74 1.00 -14.79 -1.32
N ASP A 75 0.34 -13.76 -0.79
CA ASP A 75 -0.12 -13.74 0.59
C ASP A 75 -1.54 -14.30 0.64
N THR A 76 -1.65 -15.55 1.08
CA THR A 76 -2.92 -16.27 1.18
C THR A 76 -3.82 -15.70 2.27
N SER A 77 -3.24 -15.15 3.35
CA SER A 77 -4.00 -14.54 4.44
C SER A 77 -4.71 -13.26 3.98
N ARG A 78 -4.06 -12.50 3.11
CA ARG A 78 -4.60 -11.26 2.54
C ARG A 78 -5.27 -11.47 1.19
N ALA A 79 -5.31 -12.68 0.64
CA ALA A 79 -5.76 -12.95 -0.73
C ALA A 79 -5.11 -12.00 -1.76
N ALA A 80 -3.80 -11.75 -1.62
CA ALA A 80 -3.07 -10.73 -2.37
C ALA A 80 -1.87 -11.33 -3.11
N GLN A 81 -1.66 -10.86 -4.34
CA GLN A 81 -0.43 -11.10 -5.08
C GLN A 81 0.47 -9.89 -4.87
N MET A 82 1.69 -10.15 -4.40
CA MET A 82 2.63 -9.14 -3.93
C MET A 82 3.92 -9.21 -4.73
N SER A 83 4.58 -8.07 -4.86
CA SER A 83 5.87 -7.90 -5.49
C SER A 83 6.72 -6.94 -4.67
N CYS A 84 8.03 -7.20 -4.62
CA CYS A 84 8.99 -6.28 -4.03
C CYS A 84 9.72 -5.51 -5.13
N MET A 85 9.58 -4.18 -5.15
CA MET A 85 10.27 -3.33 -6.12
C MET A 85 10.98 -2.21 -5.37
N TYR A 86 12.31 -2.15 -5.47
CA TYR A 86 13.13 -1.08 -4.92
C TYR A 86 12.82 -0.78 -3.43
N GLY A 87 12.69 -1.82 -2.59
CA GLY A 87 12.33 -1.68 -1.17
C GLY A 87 10.84 -1.42 -0.89
N HIS A 88 10.02 -1.23 -1.92
CA HIS A 88 8.58 -1.00 -1.79
C HIS A 88 7.77 -2.27 -2.04
N LEU A 89 6.88 -2.58 -1.08
CA LEU A 89 5.84 -3.58 -1.24
C LEU A 89 4.78 -3.09 -2.21
N LYS A 90 4.57 -3.82 -3.29
CA LYS A 90 3.53 -3.52 -4.27
C LYS A 90 2.59 -4.69 -4.40
N LYS A 91 1.30 -4.45 -4.17
CA LYS A 91 0.27 -5.39 -4.58
C LYS A 91 0.12 -5.32 -6.09
N THR A 92 0.14 -6.47 -6.76
CA THR A 92 0.00 -6.60 -8.22
C THR A 92 -1.36 -7.14 -8.61
N GLY A 93 -2.06 -7.79 -7.68
CA GLY A 93 -3.40 -8.33 -7.88
C GLY A 93 -3.92 -9.01 -6.62
N CYS A 94 -5.01 -9.74 -6.77
CA CYS A 94 -5.59 -10.56 -5.72
C CYS A 94 -5.70 -12.01 -6.19
N LEU A 95 -5.65 -12.95 -5.25
CA LEU A 95 -5.91 -14.36 -5.53
C LEU A 95 -7.12 -14.81 -4.73
N VAL A 96 -8.25 -15.01 -5.41
CA VAL A 96 -9.52 -15.44 -4.78
C VAL A 96 -10.00 -16.71 -5.46
N ALA A 97 -10.20 -17.79 -4.69
CA ALA A 97 -10.61 -19.09 -5.21
C ALA A 97 -9.76 -19.57 -6.41
N GLU A 98 -8.44 -19.47 -6.27
CA GLU A 98 -7.43 -19.80 -7.31
C GLU A 98 -7.49 -18.94 -8.58
N ARG A 99 -8.30 -17.88 -8.61
CA ARG A 99 -8.39 -16.94 -9.73
C ARG A 99 -7.62 -15.67 -9.40
N SER A 100 -6.74 -15.27 -10.32
CA SER A 100 -6.07 -13.97 -10.25
C SER A 100 -7.04 -12.87 -10.67
N ILE A 101 -7.28 -11.93 -9.77
CA ILE A 101 -8.16 -10.79 -9.96
C ILE A 101 -7.30 -9.52 -10.07
N PRO A 102 -7.34 -8.81 -11.22
CA PRO A 102 -6.70 -7.52 -11.39
C PRO A 102 -7.14 -6.46 -10.37
N ILE A 103 -6.25 -5.53 -10.05
CA ILE A 103 -6.56 -4.39 -9.19
C ILE A 103 -7.71 -3.56 -9.79
N GLY A 104 -8.66 -3.18 -8.94
CA GLY A 104 -9.85 -2.41 -9.30
C GLY A 104 -11.00 -3.25 -9.85
N GLN A 105 -10.84 -4.58 -10.00
CA GLN A 105 -11.94 -5.45 -10.40
C GLN A 105 -12.75 -5.94 -9.21
N GLU A 106 -14.05 -6.09 -9.47
CA GLU A 106 -15.05 -6.64 -8.56
C GLU A 106 -15.44 -8.03 -9.02
N VAL A 107 -15.58 -8.96 -8.07
CA VAL A 107 -16.07 -10.31 -8.32
C VAL A 107 -17.06 -10.73 -7.26
N GLN A 108 -18.15 -11.37 -7.66
CA GLN A 108 -19.06 -11.99 -6.71
C GLN A 108 -18.42 -13.24 -6.10
N ILE A 109 -18.48 -13.35 -4.79
CA ILE A 109 -18.00 -14.50 -4.02
C ILE A 109 -19.17 -15.29 -3.42
N SER A 110 -18.93 -16.56 -3.12
CA SER A 110 -19.97 -17.57 -2.84
C SER A 110 -20.88 -17.26 -1.63
N ASN A 111 -20.45 -16.39 -0.72
CA ASN A 111 -21.25 -15.95 0.42
C ASN A 111 -22.27 -14.83 0.09
N GLY A 112 -22.39 -14.45 -1.19
CA GLY A 112 -23.29 -13.39 -1.65
C GLY A 112 -22.70 -11.98 -1.54
N CYS A 113 -21.43 -11.85 -1.15
CA CYS A 113 -20.73 -10.57 -1.15
C CYS A 113 -20.04 -10.30 -2.48
N VAL A 114 -19.70 -9.03 -2.71
CA VAL A 114 -18.79 -8.59 -3.77
C VAL A 114 -17.41 -8.37 -3.16
N PHE A 115 -16.40 -9.00 -3.74
CA PHE A 115 -15.00 -8.76 -3.43
C PHE A 115 -14.45 -7.74 -4.41
N LEU A 116 -13.88 -6.64 -3.91
CA LEU A 116 -13.14 -5.66 -4.69
C LEU A 116 -11.64 -5.80 -4.41
N CYS A 117 -10.87 -6.08 -5.47
CA CYS A 117 -9.41 -6.12 -5.40
C CYS A 117 -8.83 -4.71 -5.33
N HIS A 118 -8.78 -4.09 -4.15
CA HIS A 118 -8.19 -2.77 -3.97
C HIS A 118 -6.64 -2.85 -3.95
N PRO A 119 -5.91 -1.82 -4.42
CA PRO A 119 -4.43 -1.77 -4.38
C PRO A 119 -3.82 -1.86 -2.96
N GLN A 120 -4.51 -1.36 -1.93
CA GLN A 120 -3.98 -1.27 -0.57
C GLN A 120 -4.57 -2.35 0.35
N THR A 121 -5.90 -2.42 0.46
CA THR A 121 -6.62 -3.33 1.35
C THR A 121 -7.86 -3.89 0.68
N ASN A 122 -8.03 -5.20 0.66
CA ASN A 122 -9.19 -5.82 0.03
C ASN A 122 -10.51 -5.37 0.67
N VAL A 123 -11.51 -5.09 -0.15
CA VAL A 123 -12.82 -4.62 0.31
C VAL A 123 -13.86 -5.69 0.05
N TYR A 124 -14.62 -6.03 1.09
CA TYR A 124 -15.75 -6.97 1.02
C TYR A 124 -17.04 -6.18 1.19
N ILE A 125 -17.88 -6.18 0.15
CA ILE A 125 -19.14 -5.45 0.10
C ILE A 125 -20.26 -6.49 0.22
N CYS A 126 -20.97 -6.49 1.35
CA CYS A 126 -21.99 -7.49 1.66
C CYS A 126 -23.30 -6.80 2.06
N ASP A 127 -24.42 -7.19 1.44
CA ASP A 127 -25.75 -6.69 1.82
C ASP A 127 -26.22 -7.23 3.18
N ARG A 128 -25.68 -8.38 3.58
CA ARG A 128 -25.90 -8.98 4.88
C ARG A 128 -24.77 -8.61 5.81
N LYS A 129 -25.11 -8.24 7.04
CA LYS A 129 -24.14 -8.05 8.12
C LYS A 129 -23.32 -9.33 8.26
N LEU A 130 -22.03 -9.25 7.94
CA LEU A 130 -21.08 -10.33 8.22
C LEU A 130 -20.99 -10.44 9.74
N GLY A 131 -21.74 -11.32 10.42
CA GLY A 131 -21.58 -11.63 11.86
C GLY A 131 -21.79 -10.50 12.89
N ASN A 132 -21.63 -10.85 14.18
CA ASN A 132 -21.63 -9.92 15.30
C ASN A 132 -20.21 -9.42 15.55
N TRP A 133 -19.84 -8.28 14.96
CA TRP A 133 -18.59 -7.60 15.27
C TRP A 133 -18.89 -6.43 16.20
N THR A 134 -18.09 -6.30 17.24
CA THR A 134 -17.98 -5.10 18.06
C THR A 134 -16.95 -4.19 17.41
N ILE A 135 -17.31 -2.92 17.21
CA ILE A 135 -16.34 -1.90 16.83
C ILE A 135 -15.49 -1.67 18.08
N GLU A 136 -14.24 -2.11 18.03
CA GLU A 136 -13.24 -1.69 19.00
C GLU A 136 -12.71 -0.34 18.55
N GLU A 137 -13.10 0.73 19.25
CA GLU A 137 -12.46 2.04 19.09
C GLU A 137 -11.02 1.93 19.62
N GLY A 138 -10.06 1.77 18.73
CA GLY A 138 -8.65 1.72 19.09
C GLY A 138 -8.10 3.11 19.43
N GLY A 139 -7.66 3.29 20.68
CA GLY A 139 -6.73 4.34 21.12
C GLY A 139 -7.36 5.59 21.77
N ASP A 140 -7.19 5.70 23.09
CA ASP A 140 -7.10 6.94 23.91
C ASP A 140 -8.00 8.15 23.59
N LEU A 141 -9.23 7.92 23.13
CA LEU A 141 -10.29 8.94 23.17
C LEU A 141 -11.33 8.69 24.27
N ALA A 142 -10.99 7.83 25.24
CA ALA A 142 -11.78 7.56 26.45
C ALA A 142 -11.90 8.75 27.44
N LYS A 143 -11.75 10.00 26.99
CA LYS A 143 -12.06 11.22 27.76
C LYS A 143 -12.88 12.26 27.01
N ALA A 144 -13.56 11.91 25.92
CA ALA A 144 -14.66 12.76 25.43
C ALA A 144 -15.98 12.22 26.02
N THR A 145 -16.38 12.80 27.14
CA THR A 145 -17.66 12.54 27.81
C THR A 145 -18.79 12.62 26.78
N ALA A 146 -19.52 11.53 26.60
CA ALA A 146 -20.68 11.46 25.72
C ALA A 146 -21.71 12.53 26.13
N ARG A 147 -21.74 13.65 25.42
CA ARG A 147 -22.90 14.55 25.44
C ARG A 147 -24.00 13.87 24.63
N LYS A 148 -25.02 13.39 25.33
CA LYS A 148 -26.29 12.99 24.73
C LYS A 148 -26.83 14.16 23.91
N PHE A 149 -26.87 14.00 22.59
CA PHE A 149 -27.75 14.78 21.75
C PHE A 149 -29.09 14.07 21.72
N SER A 150 -30.12 14.69 22.30
CA SER A 150 -31.51 14.34 22.04
C SER A 150 -31.97 15.15 20.83
N LEU A 151 -32.61 14.47 19.88
CA LEU A 151 -33.39 15.06 18.79
C LEU A 151 -34.58 15.86 19.33
#